data_AF-A0A2N3IT62-F1
#
_entry.id   AF-A0A2N3IT62-F1
#
_cell.length_a   1.000
_cell.length_b   1.000
_cell.length_c   1.000
_cell.angle_alpha   90.00
_cell.angle_beta   90.00
_cell.angle_gamma   90.00
#
_symmetry.space_group_name_H-M   'P 1'
#
loop_
_entity.id
_entity.type
_entity.pdbx_description
1 polymer ?
#
loop_
_entity_poly.entity_id
_entity_poly.type
_entity_poly.pdbx_seq_one_letter_code
_entity_poly.pdbx_strand_id
1 'polypeptide(L)'
;MSFTDQFLKDHILMAKEKSIHWLRSMQVEGMPEGVARVSELHDAESYPQMLLSGTYDSIMARVLLNDPIENTAPVLDWILSCQHSDGYFTLPGLRWEQCYKREQLTDTQEYMRFHATNYSMGALDALGHLDKFEMPFLAPFLDEANMWTWLGKRDMRDPWLEGNNIVNIGSFLLVEMARNPQGPARERLNDIIEWHNRQSEPYSGFWGPGQQFSQEALLFALCGATHNLHIFYDMDAHIPHFNQSISRCLDQPVAVRSACIDVDIVDILVHGVQRHPERREEVEHWLRELLVKLLDFQNNDGGFPDTLLGMRGFDGWIQGYKEPQGHSNTFATWFRWITIAMIAEILWPQWLPWKFRKTIGIGYFKSIYGKQNK
;
A
#
# COMPACT_ATOMS: atom_id res chain seq x y z
N MET A 1 12.87 -26.62 -13.30
CA MET A 1 12.19 -26.08 -12.11
C MET A 1 12.55 -27.01 -10.95
N SER A 2 13.03 -26.48 -9.83
CA SER A 2 13.40 -27.33 -8.68
C SER A 2 12.13 -27.97 -8.09
N PHE A 3 12.25 -29.11 -7.41
CA PHE A 3 11.11 -29.73 -6.70
C PHE A 3 10.50 -28.76 -5.67
N THR A 4 11.36 -27.97 -5.01
CA THR A 4 10.96 -26.92 -4.06
C THR A 4 10.13 -25.83 -4.71
N ASP A 5 10.48 -25.42 -5.94
CA ASP A 5 9.73 -24.39 -6.68
C ASP A 5 8.32 -24.87 -7.02
N GLN A 6 8.17 -26.13 -7.45
CA GLN A 6 6.85 -26.67 -7.73
C GLN A 6 5.98 -26.73 -6.47
N PHE A 7 6.56 -27.16 -5.34
CA PHE A 7 5.83 -27.20 -4.07
C PHE A 7 5.34 -25.81 -3.62
N LEU A 8 6.18 -24.78 -3.71
CA LEU A 8 5.79 -23.41 -3.38
C LEU A 8 4.69 -22.89 -4.30
N LYS A 9 4.78 -23.20 -5.60
CA LYS A 9 3.74 -22.84 -6.57
C LYS A 9 2.39 -23.48 -6.23
N ASP A 10 2.38 -24.77 -5.92
CA ASP A 10 1.16 -25.48 -5.54
C ASP A 10 0.57 -24.92 -4.23
N HIS A 11 1.43 -24.58 -3.26
CA HIS A 11 1.00 -23.95 -2.01
C HIS A 11 0.40 -22.55 -2.24
N ILE A 12 1.00 -21.73 -3.11
CA ILE A 12 0.42 -20.42 -3.51
C ILE A 12 -0.97 -20.60 -4.12
N LEU A 13 -1.15 -21.56 -5.03
CA LEU A 13 -2.46 -21.79 -5.67
C LEU A 13 -3.52 -22.20 -4.65
N MET A 14 -3.18 -23.12 -3.74
CA MET A 14 -4.09 -23.53 -2.66
C MET A 14 -4.42 -22.37 -1.72
N ALA A 15 -3.41 -21.61 -1.28
CA ALA A 15 -3.60 -20.46 -0.40
C ALA A 15 -4.49 -19.40 -1.07
N LYS A 16 -4.27 -19.16 -2.37
CA LYS A 16 -5.03 -18.22 -3.19
C LYS A 16 -6.51 -18.58 -3.24
N GLU A 17 -6.84 -19.84 -3.50
CA GLU A 17 -8.24 -20.30 -3.53
C GLU A 17 -8.95 -20.09 -2.20
N LYS A 18 -8.28 -20.39 -1.09
CA LYS A 18 -8.80 -20.14 0.26
C LYS A 18 -9.05 -18.64 0.51
N SER A 19 -8.10 -17.78 0.12
CA SER A 19 -8.27 -16.34 0.27
C SER A 19 -9.37 -15.76 -0.59
N ILE A 20 -9.57 -16.25 -1.82
CA ILE A 20 -10.71 -15.84 -2.66
C ILE A 20 -12.02 -16.21 -1.97
N HIS A 21 -12.13 -17.42 -1.41
CA HIS A 21 -13.32 -17.84 -0.67
C HIS A 21 -13.57 -16.93 0.55
N TRP A 22 -12.52 -16.65 1.33
CA TRP A 22 -12.59 -15.78 2.50
C TRP A 22 -12.96 -14.34 2.14
N LEU A 23 -12.35 -13.75 1.09
CA LEU A 23 -12.68 -12.39 0.64
C LEU A 23 -14.13 -12.26 0.20
N ARG A 24 -14.68 -13.30 -0.45
CA ARG A 24 -16.10 -13.34 -0.83
C ARG A 24 -17.03 -13.47 0.38
N SER A 25 -16.63 -14.16 1.45
CA SER A 25 -17.44 -14.26 2.67
C SER A 25 -17.48 -12.95 3.47
N MET A 26 -16.57 -12.01 3.21
CA MET A 26 -16.57 -10.68 3.82
C MET A 26 -17.69 -9.77 3.28
N GLN A 27 -18.36 -10.15 2.20
CA GLN A 27 -19.52 -9.43 1.66
C GLN A 27 -20.55 -9.15 2.77
N VAL A 28 -21.04 -7.91 2.82
CA VAL A 28 -22.13 -7.52 3.71
C VAL A 28 -23.46 -7.94 3.10
N GLU A 29 -24.30 -8.64 3.86
CA GLU A 29 -25.64 -9.01 3.44
C GLU A 29 -26.52 -7.76 3.21
N GLY A 30 -27.29 -7.75 2.13
CA GLY A 30 -28.18 -6.63 1.78
C GLY A 30 -27.48 -5.39 1.18
N MET A 31 -26.15 -5.38 1.09
CA MET A 31 -25.38 -4.33 0.41
C MET A 31 -25.01 -4.74 -1.03
N PRO A 32 -24.64 -3.79 -1.90
CA PRO A 32 -24.09 -4.09 -3.22
C PRO A 32 -22.94 -5.11 -3.19
N GLU A 33 -22.86 -5.97 -4.20
CA GLU A 33 -21.75 -6.91 -4.36
C GLU A 33 -20.41 -6.16 -4.42
N GLY A 34 -19.46 -6.55 -3.58
CA GLY A 34 -18.17 -5.90 -3.41
C GLY A 34 -18.05 -5.12 -2.10
N VAL A 35 -19.15 -4.69 -1.50
CA VAL A 35 -19.13 -4.01 -0.19
C VAL A 35 -18.81 -5.02 0.90
N ALA A 36 -17.66 -4.85 1.54
CA ALA A 36 -17.07 -5.84 2.42
C ALA A 36 -16.83 -5.32 3.84
N ARG A 37 -16.97 -6.23 4.81
CA ARG A 37 -16.49 -6.07 6.18
C ARG A 37 -14.97 -6.17 6.21
N VAL A 38 -14.35 -5.68 7.28
CA VAL A 38 -12.89 -5.81 7.46
C VAL A 38 -12.48 -7.18 8.00
N SER A 39 -13.37 -7.90 8.68
CA SER A 39 -13.13 -9.23 9.25
C SER A 39 -14.48 -9.89 9.63
N GLU A 40 -14.46 -11.15 10.05
CA GLU A 40 -15.64 -11.83 10.62
C GLU A 40 -16.11 -11.21 11.94
N LEU A 41 -15.21 -10.56 12.69
CA LEU A 41 -15.50 -9.90 13.96
C LEU A 41 -16.11 -8.50 13.78
N HIS A 42 -16.07 -7.99 12.56
CA HIS A 42 -16.58 -6.67 12.26
C HIS A 42 -18.12 -6.65 12.26
N ASP A 43 -18.68 -6.02 13.30
CA ASP A 43 -20.08 -5.62 13.35
C ASP A 43 -20.29 -4.36 12.50
N ALA A 44 -20.83 -4.56 11.30
CA ALA A 44 -21.10 -3.51 10.32
C ALA A 44 -22.22 -2.54 10.74
N GLU A 45 -23.10 -2.93 11.68
CA GLU A 45 -24.14 -2.03 12.19
C GLU A 45 -23.57 -1.07 13.22
N SER A 46 -22.70 -1.57 14.11
CA SER A 46 -22.01 -0.75 15.12
C SER A 46 -20.91 0.12 14.51
N TYR A 47 -20.21 -0.39 13.48
CA TYR A 47 -19.07 0.28 12.86
C TYR A 47 -19.18 0.43 11.33
N PRO A 48 -20.28 0.99 10.79
CA PRO A 48 -20.47 1.12 9.34
C PRO A 48 -19.36 1.92 8.65
N GLN A 49 -18.62 2.72 9.42
CA GLN A 49 -17.51 3.56 8.96
C GLN A 49 -16.36 2.71 8.42
N MET A 50 -16.16 1.50 8.96
CA MET A 50 -15.08 0.58 8.56
C MET A 50 -15.38 -0.14 7.24
N LEU A 51 -16.62 -0.11 6.76
CA LEU A 51 -16.99 -0.74 5.49
C LEU A 51 -16.19 -0.20 4.31
N LEU A 52 -15.87 1.10 4.29
CA LEU A 52 -15.06 1.68 3.19
C LEU A 52 -13.69 1.00 3.14
N SER A 53 -13.09 0.79 4.31
CA SER A 53 -11.79 0.12 4.41
C SER A 53 -11.82 -1.36 4.05
N GLY A 54 -12.83 -2.09 4.54
CA GLY A 54 -13.02 -3.49 4.14
C GLY A 54 -13.21 -3.63 2.63
N THR A 55 -13.98 -2.72 2.06
CA THR A 55 -14.34 -2.71 0.64
C THR A 55 -13.13 -2.42 -0.25
N TYR A 56 -12.36 -1.35 -0.02
CA TYR A 56 -11.22 -1.06 -0.89
C TYR A 56 -10.16 -2.18 -0.84
N ASP A 57 -9.91 -2.76 0.34
CA ASP A 57 -8.90 -3.81 0.50
C ASP A 57 -9.37 -5.10 -0.18
N SER A 58 -10.64 -5.46 0.01
CA SER A 58 -11.23 -6.64 -0.61
C SER A 58 -11.24 -6.55 -2.13
N ILE A 59 -11.65 -5.40 -2.69
CA ILE A 59 -11.66 -5.19 -4.15
C ILE A 59 -10.25 -5.32 -4.72
N MET A 60 -9.27 -4.62 -4.16
CA MET A 60 -7.90 -4.65 -4.66
C MET A 60 -7.29 -6.05 -4.54
N ALA A 61 -7.52 -6.75 -3.42
CA ALA A 61 -7.06 -8.13 -3.24
C ALA A 61 -7.69 -9.09 -4.24
N ARG A 62 -9.01 -9.03 -4.43
CA ARG A 62 -9.72 -9.86 -5.39
C ARG A 62 -9.24 -9.61 -6.82
N VAL A 63 -9.03 -8.36 -7.22
CA VAL A 63 -8.49 -8.02 -8.54
C VAL A 63 -7.08 -8.59 -8.72
N LEU A 64 -6.17 -8.39 -7.76
CA LEU A 64 -4.82 -8.96 -7.79
C LEU A 64 -4.85 -10.48 -7.98
N LEU A 65 -5.77 -11.16 -7.29
CA LEU A 65 -5.96 -12.60 -7.34
C LEU A 65 -6.74 -13.08 -8.59
N ASN A 66 -7.09 -12.21 -9.53
CA ASN A 66 -7.90 -12.53 -10.71
C ASN A 66 -9.32 -13.06 -10.37
N ASP A 67 -9.92 -12.51 -9.33
CA ASP A 67 -11.32 -12.71 -8.96
C ASP A 67 -12.13 -11.39 -9.01
N PRO A 68 -12.12 -10.65 -10.14
CA PRO A 68 -12.78 -9.35 -10.19
C PRO A 68 -14.30 -9.46 -9.97
N ILE A 69 -14.90 -8.38 -9.46
CA ILE A 69 -16.36 -8.23 -9.39
C ILE A 69 -16.89 -8.05 -10.82
N GLU A 70 -17.91 -8.84 -11.21
CA GLU A 70 -18.45 -8.80 -12.57
C GLU A 70 -19.30 -7.55 -12.81
N ASN A 71 -20.23 -7.23 -11.90
CA ASN A 71 -21.07 -6.04 -11.99
C ASN A 71 -20.55 -4.94 -11.06
N THR A 72 -19.70 -4.06 -11.58
CA THR A 72 -19.01 -3.05 -10.77
C THR A 72 -19.84 -1.80 -10.49
N ALA A 73 -20.92 -1.53 -11.23
CA ALA A 73 -21.68 -0.28 -11.09
C ALA A 73 -22.27 -0.05 -9.69
N PRO A 74 -22.91 -1.03 -9.03
CA PRO A 74 -23.49 -0.82 -7.70
C PRO A 74 -22.44 -0.50 -6.62
N VAL A 75 -21.29 -1.16 -6.62
CA VAL A 75 -20.22 -0.88 -5.65
C VAL A 75 -19.45 0.40 -5.99
N LEU A 76 -19.33 0.74 -7.29
CA LEU A 76 -18.82 2.03 -7.72
C LEU A 76 -19.65 3.17 -7.14
N ASP A 77 -20.97 3.14 -7.33
CA ASP A 77 -21.88 4.17 -6.81
C ASP A 77 -21.78 4.27 -5.28
N TRP A 78 -21.67 3.13 -4.59
CA TRP A 78 -21.49 3.09 -3.15
C TRP A 78 -20.17 3.73 -2.70
N ILE A 79 -19.04 3.38 -3.34
CA ILE A 79 -17.74 4.00 -3.03
C ILE A 79 -17.83 5.51 -3.26
N LEU A 80 -18.31 5.95 -4.42
CA LEU A 80 -18.42 7.38 -4.75
C LEU A 80 -19.32 8.15 -3.77
N SER A 81 -20.32 7.49 -3.18
CA SER A 81 -21.15 8.12 -2.13
C SER A 81 -20.37 8.46 -0.84
N CYS A 82 -19.18 7.88 -0.66
CA CYS A 82 -18.25 8.21 0.44
C CYS A 82 -17.31 9.39 0.09
N GLN A 83 -17.35 9.90 -1.14
CA GLN A 83 -16.58 11.05 -1.57
C GLN A 83 -17.28 12.36 -1.20
N HIS A 84 -16.55 13.29 -0.59
CA HIS A 84 -17.05 14.62 -0.27
C HIS A 84 -16.92 15.58 -1.46
N SER A 85 -17.62 16.72 -1.40
CA SER A 85 -17.61 17.73 -2.47
C SER A 85 -16.24 18.38 -2.70
N ASP A 86 -15.32 18.31 -1.73
CA ASP A 86 -13.93 18.76 -1.90
C ASP A 86 -13.02 17.67 -2.49
N GLY A 87 -13.56 16.48 -2.78
CA GLY A 87 -12.91 15.36 -3.45
C GLY A 87 -12.30 14.32 -2.51
N TYR A 88 -12.21 14.58 -1.22
CA TYR A 88 -11.66 13.58 -0.30
C TYR A 88 -12.66 12.48 0.01
N PHE A 89 -12.15 11.27 0.22
CA PHE A 89 -12.87 10.20 0.88
C PHE A 89 -12.57 10.23 2.39
N THR A 90 -13.58 9.90 3.19
CA THR A 90 -13.41 9.66 4.62
C THR A 90 -14.18 8.42 5.02
N LEU A 91 -13.78 7.75 6.09
CA LEU A 91 -14.62 6.76 6.74
C LEU A 91 -15.94 7.45 7.15
N PRO A 92 -17.11 7.09 6.56
CA PRO A 92 -18.37 7.80 6.81
C PRO A 92 -18.66 7.82 8.30
N GLY A 93 -19.00 8.94 8.95
CA GLY A 93 -19.34 8.94 10.39
C GLY A 93 -18.17 8.94 11.38
N LEU A 94 -16.93 9.02 10.89
CA LEU A 94 -15.75 9.28 11.71
C LEU A 94 -15.86 10.64 12.41
N ARG A 95 -15.48 10.68 13.70
CA ARG A 95 -15.48 11.88 14.52
C ARG A 95 -14.05 12.31 14.83
N TRP A 96 -13.70 13.54 14.46
CA TRP A 96 -12.32 14.03 14.54
C TRP A 96 -11.75 14.08 15.97
N GLU A 97 -12.60 14.27 16.98
CA GLU A 97 -12.21 14.21 18.39
C GLU A 97 -11.78 12.81 18.87
N GLN A 98 -12.06 11.76 18.08
CA GLN A 98 -11.65 10.38 18.33
C GLN A 98 -10.35 10.01 17.61
N CYS A 99 -9.76 10.95 16.86
CA CYS A 99 -8.63 10.73 15.98
C CYS A 99 -7.37 11.41 16.51
N TYR A 100 -6.22 10.78 16.28
CA TYR A 100 -4.93 11.34 16.64
C TYR A 100 -3.82 10.75 15.76
N LYS A 101 -3.08 11.64 15.11
CA LYS A 101 -1.80 11.34 14.46
C LYS A 101 -0.70 12.30 14.86
N ARG A 102 -1.08 13.57 15.03
CA ARG A 102 -0.19 14.66 15.46
C ARG A 102 -0.93 15.59 16.40
N GLU A 103 -0.15 16.43 17.08
CA GLU A 103 -0.66 17.42 18.02
C GLU A 103 -1.71 18.35 17.40
N GLN A 104 -1.50 18.76 16.14
CA GLN A 104 -2.45 19.58 15.40
C GLN A 104 -3.52 18.71 14.74
N LEU A 105 -4.79 19.03 14.99
CA LEU A 105 -5.91 18.28 14.43
C LEU A 105 -5.91 18.34 12.89
N THR A 106 -5.51 19.46 12.30
CA THR A 106 -5.43 19.63 10.84
C THR A 106 -4.47 18.63 10.20
N ASP A 107 -3.37 18.30 10.87
CA ASP A 107 -2.39 17.34 10.35
C ASP A 107 -2.93 15.91 10.43
N THR A 108 -3.70 15.60 11.49
CA THR A 108 -4.42 14.33 11.61
C THR A 108 -5.48 14.20 10.53
N GLN A 109 -6.24 15.27 10.26
CA GLN A 109 -7.23 15.32 9.19
C GLN A 109 -6.57 15.13 7.82
N GLU A 110 -5.49 15.87 7.55
CA GLU A 110 -4.73 15.76 6.29
C GLU A 110 -4.28 14.31 6.06
N TYR A 111 -3.61 13.70 7.04
CA TYR A 111 -3.13 12.32 6.96
C TYR A 111 -4.26 11.33 6.65
N MET A 112 -5.33 11.35 7.45
CA MET A 112 -6.40 10.35 7.34
C MET A 112 -7.18 10.52 6.03
N ARG A 113 -7.42 11.77 5.60
CA ARG A 113 -8.10 12.06 4.33
C ARG A 113 -7.26 11.62 3.14
N PHE A 114 -5.95 11.90 3.15
CA PHE A 114 -5.04 11.43 2.10
C PHE A 114 -5.02 9.91 2.02
N HIS A 115 -4.91 9.24 3.17
CA HIS A 115 -4.84 7.78 3.22
C HIS A 115 -6.14 7.15 2.69
N ALA A 116 -7.30 7.51 3.24
CA ALA A 116 -8.58 6.97 2.78
C ALA A 116 -8.85 7.26 1.29
N THR A 117 -8.46 8.44 0.81
CA THR A 117 -8.60 8.85 -0.59
C THR A 117 -7.71 8.03 -1.52
N ASN A 118 -6.44 7.78 -1.16
CA ASN A 118 -5.54 6.96 -1.98
C ASN A 118 -6.04 5.52 -2.15
N TYR A 119 -6.51 4.89 -1.07
CA TYR A 119 -7.02 3.53 -1.13
C TYR A 119 -8.35 3.44 -1.88
N SER A 120 -9.25 4.42 -1.67
CA SER A 120 -10.51 4.50 -2.43
C SER A 120 -10.24 4.70 -3.93
N MET A 121 -9.29 5.57 -4.29
CA MET A 121 -8.82 5.73 -5.66
C MET A 121 -8.22 4.43 -6.23
N GLY A 122 -7.48 3.67 -5.42
CA GLY A 122 -6.98 2.35 -5.80
C GLY A 122 -8.10 1.35 -6.11
N ALA A 123 -9.17 1.34 -5.32
CA ALA A 123 -10.36 0.53 -5.59
C ALA A 123 -11.10 0.98 -6.86
N LEU A 124 -11.23 2.30 -7.09
CA LEU A 124 -11.84 2.83 -8.32
C LEU A 124 -11.03 2.42 -9.57
N ASP A 125 -9.70 2.48 -9.51
CA ASP A 125 -8.82 1.98 -10.59
C ASP A 125 -8.98 0.47 -10.80
N ALA A 126 -9.03 -0.32 -9.72
CA ALA A 126 -9.24 -1.77 -9.77
C ALA A 126 -10.59 -2.16 -10.39
N LEU A 127 -11.64 -1.34 -10.20
CA LEU A 127 -12.95 -1.49 -10.85
C LEU A 127 -12.98 -0.95 -12.29
N GLY A 128 -11.93 -0.26 -12.75
CA GLY A 128 -11.84 0.33 -14.09
C GLY A 128 -12.50 1.70 -14.25
N HIS A 129 -12.77 2.41 -13.15
CA HIS A 129 -13.54 3.66 -13.12
C HIS A 129 -12.78 4.83 -12.50
N LEU A 130 -11.45 4.85 -12.67
CA LEU A 130 -10.61 5.95 -12.18
C LEU A 130 -10.99 7.29 -12.82
N ASP A 131 -11.66 7.32 -13.98
CA ASP A 131 -12.18 8.53 -14.63
C ASP A 131 -13.24 9.25 -13.79
N LYS A 132 -13.93 8.55 -12.87
CA LYS A 132 -14.97 9.12 -12.00
C LYS A 132 -14.43 9.85 -10.78
N PHE A 133 -13.16 9.66 -10.45
CA PHE A 133 -12.57 10.24 -9.25
C PHE A 133 -12.26 11.73 -9.44
N GLU A 134 -12.89 12.61 -8.66
CA GLU A 134 -12.60 14.05 -8.69
C GLU A 134 -11.61 14.47 -7.60
N MET A 135 -10.69 15.40 -7.90
CA MET A 135 -9.65 15.86 -6.96
C MET A 135 -9.57 17.40 -6.81
N PRO A 136 -10.67 18.14 -6.50
CA PRO A 136 -10.58 19.59 -6.28
C PRO A 136 -9.53 19.99 -5.23
N PHE A 137 -9.36 19.17 -4.19
CA PHE A 137 -8.35 19.36 -3.15
C PHE A 137 -6.91 19.41 -3.65
N LEU A 138 -6.61 18.92 -4.87
CA LEU A 138 -5.26 18.87 -5.40
C LEU A 138 -4.78 20.25 -5.88
N ALA A 139 -5.69 21.17 -6.18
CA ALA A 139 -5.38 22.48 -6.77
C ALA A 139 -4.28 23.27 -6.03
N PRO A 140 -4.24 23.35 -4.68
CA PRO A 140 -3.16 24.03 -3.98
C PRO A 140 -1.79 23.38 -4.19
N PHE A 141 -1.72 22.06 -4.41
CA PHE A 141 -0.47 21.32 -4.60
C PHE A 141 0.08 21.44 -6.04
N LEU A 142 -0.72 21.93 -6.98
CA LEU A 142 -0.28 22.21 -8.34
C LEU A 142 0.55 23.51 -8.43
N ASP A 143 0.36 24.43 -7.48
CA ASP A 143 1.18 25.63 -7.33
C ASP A 143 2.55 25.32 -6.71
N GLU A 144 3.60 25.93 -7.26
CA GLU A 144 4.99 25.65 -6.85
C GLU A 144 5.28 26.12 -5.44
N ALA A 145 4.90 27.35 -5.11
CA ALA A 145 5.19 27.95 -3.82
C ALA A 145 4.48 27.20 -2.70
N ASN A 146 3.22 26.80 -2.94
CA ASN A 146 2.46 25.99 -2.02
C ASN A 146 3.05 24.58 -1.85
N MET A 147 3.47 23.92 -2.93
CA MET A 147 4.12 22.61 -2.86
C MET A 147 5.40 22.66 -2.02
N TRP A 148 6.31 23.60 -2.30
CA TRP A 148 7.54 23.76 -1.54
C TRP A 148 7.29 24.17 -0.08
N THR A 149 6.25 24.97 0.17
CA THR A 149 5.83 25.30 1.54
C THR A 149 5.31 24.07 2.27
N TRP A 150 4.56 23.20 1.61
CA TRP A 150 4.05 21.96 2.19
C TRP A 150 5.16 20.94 2.45
N LEU A 151 6.11 20.79 1.52
CA LEU A 151 7.32 19.97 1.68
C LEU A 151 8.19 20.48 2.83
N GLY A 152 8.36 21.80 2.96
CA GLY A 152 9.13 22.42 4.04
C GLY A 152 8.54 22.22 5.44
N LYS A 153 7.28 21.80 5.56
CA LYS A 153 6.62 21.47 6.83
C LYS A 153 6.76 20.01 7.24
N ARG A 154 7.28 19.14 6.36
CA ARG A 154 7.42 17.71 6.65
C ARG A 154 8.51 17.49 7.69
N ASP A 155 8.20 16.68 8.70
CA ASP A 155 9.13 16.35 9.78
C ASP A 155 9.71 14.95 9.60
N MET A 156 10.88 14.87 8.97
CA MET A 156 11.55 13.61 8.69
C MET A 156 12.13 12.90 9.92
N ARG A 157 11.93 13.43 11.14
CA ARG A 157 12.12 12.67 12.39
C ARG A 157 11.06 11.57 12.55
N ASP A 158 9.93 11.68 11.86
CA ASP A 158 8.92 10.64 11.70
C ASP A 158 8.76 10.30 10.20
N PRO A 159 9.76 9.62 9.61
CA PRO A 159 9.79 9.35 8.18
C PRO A 159 8.66 8.43 7.71
N TRP A 160 8.12 7.58 8.61
CA TRP A 160 7.03 6.68 8.25
C TRP A 160 5.72 7.44 8.05
N LEU A 161 5.38 8.35 8.95
CA LEU A 161 4.20 9.21 8.79
C LEU A 161 4.35 10.09 7.55
N GLU A 162 5.51 10.72 7.34
CA GLU A 162 5.68 11.62 6.19
C GLU A 162 5.78 10.88 4.86
N GLY A 163 6.35 9.67 4.84
CA GLY A 163 6.33 8.82 3.65
C GLY A 163 4.90 8.53 3.19
N ASN A 164 4.00 8.25 4.12
CA ASN A 164 2.57 8.09 3.81
C ASN A 164 1.95 9.38 3.23
N ASN A 165 2.21 10.54 3.82
CA ASN A 165 1.68 11.81 3.30
C ASN A 165 2.18 12.08 1.87
N ILE A 166 3.46 11.86 1.62
CA ILE A 166 4.10 12.19 0.34
C ILE A 166 3.68 11.21 -0.76
N VAL A 167 3.63 9.90 -0.50
CA VAL A 167 3.13 8.95 -1.52
C VAL A 167 1.69 9.23 -1.90
N ASN A 168 0.85 9.65 -0.94
CA ASN A 168 -0.55 9.96 -1.24
C ASN A 168 -0.65 11.17 -2.18
N ILE A 169 0.03 12.28 -1.88
CA ILE A 169 0.11 13.44 -2.78
C ILE A 169 0.72 13.07 -4.14
N GLY A 170 1.82 12.32 -4.15
CA GLY A 170 2.46 11.84 -5.38
C GLY A 170 1.49 11.03 -6.26
N SER A 171 0.65 10.19 -5.65
CA SER A 171 -0.34 9.39 -6.36
C SER A 171 -1.41 10.25 -7.04
N PHE A 172 -1.93 11.26 -6.34
CA PHE A 172 -2.89 12.20 -6.93
C PHE A 172 -2.27 13.02 -8.06
N LEU A 173 -1.02 13.47 -7.90
CA LEU A 173 -0.29 14.17 -8.95
C LEU A 173 -0.05 13.30 -10.18
N LEU A 174 0.23 12.00 -10.03
CA LEU A 174 0.36 11.09 -11.18
C LEU A 174 -0.95 10.93 -11.95
N VAL A 175 -2.09 10.83 -11.25
CA VAL A 175 -3.40 10.80 -11.89
C VAL A 175 -3.68 12.11 -12.64
N GLU A 176 -3.37 13.26 -12.02
CA GLU A 176 -3.51 14.56 -12.67
C GLU A 176 -2.57 14.70 -13.87
N MET A 177 -1.32 14.24 -13.77
CA MET A 177 -0.37 14.24 -14.89
C MET A 177 -0.90 13.40 -16.06
N ALA A 178 -1.56 12.28 -15.81
CA ALA A 178 -2.17 11.46 -16.86
C ALA A 178 -3.37 12.17 -17.53
N ARG A 179 -4.19 12.90 -16.76
CA ARG A 179 -5.36 13.63 -17.25
C ARG A 179 -4.99 14.93 -17.97
N ASN A 180 -3.94 15.60 -17.49
CA ASN A 180 -3.44 16.86 -18.00
C ASN A 180 -1.91 16.80 -18.20
N PRO A 181 -1.42 16.16 -19.27
CA PRO A 181 0.02 15.95 -19.48
C PRO A 181 0.85 17.22 -19.67
N GLN A 182 0.22 18.36 -19.96
CA GLN A 182 0.85 19.67 -20.09
C GLN A 182 0.63 20.56 -18.84
N GLY A 183 -0.03 20.01 -17.82
CA GLY A 183 -0.24 20.67 -16.54
C GLY A 183 0.98 20.57 -15.63
N PRO A 184 0.94 21.24 -14.47
CA PRO A 184 2.10 21.39 -13.60
C PRO A 184 2.45 20.13 -12.80
N ALA A 185 1.60 19.10 -12.82
CA ALA A 185 1.75 17.92 -11.97
C ALA A 185 3.10 17.20 -12.16
N ARG A 186 3.63 17.17 -13.39
CA ARG A 186 4.96 16.61 -13.65
C ARG A 186 6.07 17.40 -12.95
N GLU A 187 6.03 18.73 -13.00
CA GLU A 187 7.01 19.56 -12.30
C GLU A 187 6.90 19.39 -10.79
N ARG A 188 5.68 19.27 -10.25
CA ARG A 188 5.45 19.01 -8.83
C ARG A 188 6.00 17.65 -8.36
N LEU A 189 5.91 16.61 -9.20
CA LEU A 189 6.55 15.32 -8.92
C LEU A 189 8.09 15.45 -8.92
N ASN A 190 8.66 16.24 -9.83
CA ASN A 190 10.09 16.52 -9.85
C ASN A 190 10.52 17.33 -8.61
N ASP A 191 9.70 18.27 -8.11
CA ASP A 191 9.96 19.00 -6.87
C ASP A 191 10.03 18.04 -5.66
N ILE A 192 9.13 17.05 -5.59
CA ILE A 192 9.16 16.01 -4.55
C ILE A 192 10.47 15.19 -4.63
N ILE A 193 10.87 14.77 -5.84
CA ILE A 193 12.13 14.02 -6.05
C ILE A 193 13.34 14.86 -5.64
N GLU A 194 13.39 16.13 -6.05
CA GLU A 194 14.46 17.07 -5.71
C GLU A 194 14.54 17.29 -4.19
N TRP A 195 13.40 17.47 -3.53
CA TRP A 195 13.34 17.60 -2.08
C TRP A 195 13.90 16.36 -1.37
N HIS A 196 13.60 15.16 -1.83
CA HIS A 196 14.18 13.91 -1.31
C HIS A 196 15.68 13.78 -1.57
N ASN A 197 16.15 14.15 -2.76
CA ASN A 197 17.57 14.05 -3.13
C ASN A 197 18.46 14.90 -2.20
N ARG A 198 17.94 16.02 -1.67
CA ARG A 198 18.67 16.90 -0.75
C ARG A 198 18.91 16.33 0.65
N GLN A 199 18.25 15.23 1.01
CA GLN A 199 18.22 14.70 2.38
C GLN A 199 18.32 13.17 2.44
N SER A 200 18.72 12.51 1.35
CA SER A 200 18.99 11.08 1.37
C SER A 200 20.17 10.75 2.29
N GLU A 201 20.04 9.71 3.09
CA GLU A 201 21.05 9.28 4.05
C GLU A 201 21.95 8.18 3.46
N PRO A 202 23.26 8.41 3.26
CA PRO A 202 24.15 7.42 2.67
C PRO A 202 24.30 6.12 3.48
N TYR A 203 24.03 6.17 4.79
CA TYR A 203 24.14 5.01 5.68
C TYR A 203 23.19 3.87 5.31
N SER A 204 21.97 4.23 4.92
CA SER A 204 20.87 3.29 4.66
C SER A 204 20.29 3.41 3.26
N GLY A 205 20.50 4.53 2.59
CA GLY A 205 19.79 4.90 1.36
C GLY A 205 18.33 5.30 1.57
N PHE A 206 17.87 5.43 2.83
CA PHE A 206 16.54 5.91 3.17
C PHE A 206 16.56 7.40 3.53
N TRP A 207 15.43 7.91 4.02
CA TRP A 207 15.28 9.30 4.47
C TRP A 207 14.91 9.38 5.94
N GLY A 208 15.38 10.43 6.61
CA GLY A 208 15.15 10.69 8.03
C GLY A 208 16.43 10.58 8.86
N PRO A 209 16.63 11.42 9.89
CA PRO A 209 17.88 11.46 10.64
C PRO A 209 17.99 10.31 11.64
N GLY A 210 19.23 9.99 12.05
CA GLY A 210 19.51 9.16 13.24
C GLY A 210 19.34 7.64 13.06
N GLN A 211 19.17 7.17 11.83
CA GLN A 211 18.95 5.76 11.50
C GLN A 211 20.10 4.84 11.94
N GLN A 212 21.33 5.37 12.03
CA GLN A 212 22.52 4.65 12.48
C GLN A 212 22.58 4.43 14.00
N PHE A 213 21.71 5.11 14.76
CA PHE A 213 21.75 5.09 16.24
C PHE A 213 20.59 4.30 16.86
N SER A 214 19.57 3.93 16.09
CA SER A 214 18.41 3.17 16.58
C SER A 214 17.85 2.24 15.52
N GLN A 215 17.60 0.99 15.89
CA GLN A 215 16.90 0.02 15.04
C GLN A 215 15.46 0.45 14.74
N GLU A 216 14.81 1.11 15.69
CA GLU A 216 13.47 1.67 15.49
C GLU A 216 13.51 2.82 14.48
N ALA A 217 14.50 3.72 14.58
CA ALA A 217 14.65 4.81 13.61
C ALA A 217 14.95 4.28 12.19
N LEU A 218 15.79 3.25 12.08
CA LEU A 218 16.05 2.59 10.81
C LEU A 218 14.79 1.91 10.24
N LEU A 219 14.00 1.24 11.08
CA LEU A 219 12.73 0.64 10.67
C LEU A 219 11.74 1.69 10.16
N PHE A 220 11.59 2.80 10.88
CA PHE A 220 10.68 3.88 10.47
C PHE A 220 11.13 4.52 9.16
N ALA A 221 12.44 4.71 8.97
CA ALA A 221 13.00 5.21 7.73
C ALA A 221 12.79 4.24 6.57
N LEU A 222 12.92 2.93 6.79
CA LEU A 222 12.60 1.89 5.80
C LEU A 222 11.13 1.98 5.39
N CYS A 223 10.22 1.93 6.35
CA CYS A 223 8.77 2.00 6.08
C CYS A 223 8.39 3.32 5.39
N GLY A 224 8.98 4.44 5.78
CA GLY A 224 8.80 5.72 5.08
C GLY A 224 9.34 5.71 3.65
N ALA A 225 10.51 5.10 3.44
CA ALA A 225 11.17 5.05 2.15
C ALA A 225 10.37 4.26 1.12
N THR A 226 9.81 3.08 1.46
CA THR A 226 9.02 2.28 0.51
C THR A 226 7.93 3.11 -0.15
N HIS A 227 7.16 3.84 0.64
CA HIS A 227 6.09 4.70 0.15
C HIS A 227 6.61 5.73 -0.87
N ASN A 228 7.71 6.42 -0.55
CA ASN A 228 8.25 7.48 -1.40
C ASN A 228 8.95 6.94 -2.65
N LEU A 229 9.55 5.75 -2.57
CA LEU A 229 10.24 5.11 -3.69
C LEU A 229 9.30 4.83 -4.87
N HIS A 230 8.00 4.63 -4.65
CA HIS A 230 7.05 4.47 -5.74
C HIS A 230 7.03 5.65 -6.72
N ILE A 231 7.24 6.89 -6.23
CA ILE A 231 7.35 8.08 -7.10
C ILE A 231 8.58 7.93 -8.00
N PHE A 232 9.71 7.48 -7.46
CA PHE A 232 10.94 7.27 -8.21
C PHE A 232 10.81 6.12 -9.22
N TYR A 233 10.12 5.04 -8.84
CA TYR A 233 9.87 3.92 -9.75
C TYR A 233 8.99 4.36 -10.92
N ASP A 234 7.90 5.07 -10.66
CA ASP A 234 6.96 5.49 -11.70
C ASP A 234 7.60 6.49 -12.67
N MET A 235 8.25 7.51 -12.12
CA MET A 235 8.95 8.57 -12.88
C MET A 235 10.28 8.11 -13.51
N ASP A 236 10.68 6.86 -13.28
CA ASP A 236 11.98 6.30 -13.69
C ASP A 236 13.18 7.16 -13.25
N ALA A 237 13.08 7.74 -12.05
CA ALA A 237 14.08 8.62 -11.50
C ALA A 237 15.26 7.84 -10.88
N HIS A 238 16.41 8.50 -10.79
CA HIS A 238 17.56 8.00 -10.04
C HIS A 238 17.23 7.96 -8.54
N ILE A 239 17.58 6.85 -7.87
CA ILE A 239 17.39 6.68 -6.43
C ILE A 239 18.77 6.71 -5.77
N PRO A 240 19.08 7.74 -4.97
CA PRO A 240 20.37 7.83 -4.30
C PRO A 240 20.60 6.65 -3.36
N HIS A 241 21.82 6.09 -3.38
CA HIS A 241 22.25 5.04 -2.45
C HIS A 241 21.33 3.78 -2.41
N PHE A 242 20.58 3.48 -3.47
CA PHE A 242 19.60 2.39 -3.45
C PHE A 242 20.21 1.01 -3.15
N ASN A 243 21.47 0.80 -3.51
CA ASN A 243 22.19 -0.43 -3.14
C ASN A 243 22.30 -0.62 -1.62
N GLN A 244 22.44 0.47 -0.85
CA GLN A 244 22.41 0.44 0.61
C GLN A 244 21.00 0.12 1.13
N SER A 245 19.94 0.63 0.49
CA SER A 245 18.55 0.29 0.83
C SER A 245 18.31 -1.21 0.73
N ILE A 246 18.81 -1.84 -0.33
CA ILE A 246 18.77 -3.31 -0.52
C ILE A 246 19.52 -4.00 0.63
N SER A 247 20.74 -3.56 0.96
CA SER A 247 21.50 -4.14 2.07
C SER A 247 20.78 -4.03 3.41
N ARG A 248 20.17 -2.89 3.74
CA ARG A 248 19.40 -2.72 4.98
C ARG A 248 18.17 -3.61 5.06
N CYS A 249 17.55 -3.91 3.93
CA CYS A 249 16.46 -4.87 3.83
C CYS A 249 16.95 -6.31 4.05
N LEU A 250 18.06 -6.71 3.42
CA LEU A 250 18.62 -8.06 3.57
C LEU A 250 19.23 -8.33 4.95
N ASP A 251 19.71 -7.29 5.63
CA ASP A 251 20.19 -7.37 7.02
C ASP A 251 19.03 -7.67 8.02
N GLN A 252 17.78 -7.48 7.60
CA GLN A 252 16.63 -7.80 8.44
C GLN A 252 16.48 -9.32 8.59
N PRO A 253 16.17 -9.82 9.80
CA PRO A 253 15.81 -11.21 9.99
C PRO A 253 14.63 -11.62 9.09
N VAL A 254 14.72 -12.80 8.49
CA VAL A 254 13.62 -13.39 7.73
C VAL A 254 12.53 -13.86 8.70
N ALA A 255 11.53 -13.02 8.89
CA ALA A 255 10.39 -13.26 9.77
C ALA A 255 9.16 -12.53 9.25
N VAL A 256 7.99 -13.12 9.52
CA VAL A 256 6.71 -12.44 9.33
C VAL A 256 6.54 -11.44 10.47
N ARG A 257 6.31 -10.16 10.12
CA ARG A 257 6.08 -9.03 11.02
C ARG A 257 4.62 -8.58 10.88
N SER A 258 4.35 -7.28 11.01
CA SER A 258 3.10 -6.68 10.53
C SER A 258 3.05 -6.74 9.00
N ALA A 259 1.85 -6.88 8.45
CA ALA A 259 1.64 -7.01 7.01
C ALA A 259 2.16 -5.79 6.22
N CYS A 260 2.14 -4.58 6.80
CA CYS A 260 2.74 -3.39 6.19
C CYS A 260 4.26 -3.49 6.09
N ILE A 261 4.94 -3.90 7.15
CA ILE A 261 6.40 -3.99 7.17
C ILE A 261 6.89 -5.07 6.19
N ASP A 262 6.16 -6.18 6.08
CA ASP A 262 6.57 -7.27 5.19
C ASP A 262 6.46 -6.89 3.72
N VAL A 263 5.41 -6.17 3.30
CA VAL A 263 5.37 -5.61 1.94
C VAL A 263 6.41 -4.50 1.77
N ASP A 264 6.68 -3.68 2.79
CA ASP A 264 7.66 -2.59 2.70
C ASP A 264 9.07 -3.09 2.34
N ILE A 265 9.51 -4.16 3.01
CA ILE A 265 10.80 -4.79 2.76
C ILE A 265 10.81 -5.45 1.38
N VAL A 266 9.77 -6.24 1.06
CA VAL A 266 9.73 -6.98 -0.21
C VAL A 266 9.71 -6.03 -1.39
N ASP A 267 8.93 -4.95 -1.35
CA ASP A 267 8.85 -3.98 -2.45
C ASP A 267 10.23 -3.43 -2.84
N ILE A 268 11.01 -2.98 -1.83
CA ILE A 268 12.38 -2.49 -2.04
C ILE A 268 13.25 -3.58 -2.67
N LEU A 269 13.17 -4.82 -2.16
CA LEU A 269 13.98 -5.92 -2.65
C LEU A 269 13.63 -6.31 -4.10
N VAL A 270 12.34 -6.40 -4.45
CA VAL A 270 11.91 -6.81 -5.79
C VAL A 270 12.24 -5.76 -6.85
N HIS A 271 12.11 -4.47 -6.53
CA HIS A 271 12.58 -3.39 -7.39
C HIS A 271 14.12 -3.31 -7.38
N GLY A 272 14.76 -3.70 -6.28
CA GLY A 272 16.19 -3.88 -6.14
C GLY A 272 16.77 -4.84 -7.17
N VAL A 273 16.16 -6.01 -7.37
CA VAL A 273 16.58 -7.00 -8.38
C VAL A 273 16.57 -6.43 -9.80
N GLN A 274 15.67 -5.50 -10.10
CA GLN A 274 15.57 -4.88 -11.43
C GLN A 274 16.66 -3.83 -11.65
N ARG A 275 16.96 -3.02 -10.62
CA ARG A 275 17.92 -1.91 -10.70
C ARG A 275 19.35 -2.32 -10.39
N HIS A 276 19.52 -3.41 -9.64
CA HIS A 276 20.78 -4.02 -9.22
C HIS A 276 20.77 -5.53 -9.51
N PRO A 277 20.82 -5.95 -10.78
CA PRO A 277 20.76 -7.38 -11.15
C PRO A 277 21.84 -8.25 -10.51
N GLU A 278 22.98 -7.66 -10.15
CA GLU A 278 24.08 -8.30 -9.42
C GLU A 278 23.69 -8.78 -8.02
N ARG A 279 22.65 -8.19 -7.42
CA ARG A 279 22.13 -8.56 -6.09
C ARG A 279 21.04 -9.65 -6.16
N ARG A 280 20.69 -10.13 -7.37
CA ARG A 280 19.55 -11.04 -7.58
C ARG A 280 19.59 -12.29 -6.72
N GLU A 281 20.71 -13.00 -6.68
CA GLU A 281 20.80 -14.32 -6.06
C GLU A 281 20.49 -14.27 -4.56
N GLU A 282 21.10 -13.33 -3.83
CA GLU A 282 20.85 -13.15 -2.39
C GLU A 282 19.42 -12.67 -2.11
N VAL A 283 18.84 -11.83 -2.99
CA VAL A 283 17.45 -11.40 -2.84
C VAL A 283 16.50 -12.57 -3.07
N GLU A 284 16.65 -13.33 -4.16
CA GLU A 284 15.81 -14.50 -4.43
C GLU A 284 15.90 -15.54 -3.30
N HIS A 285 17.08 -15.72 -2.72
CA HIS A 285 17.25 -16.59 -1.55
C HIS A 285 16.44 -16.10 -0.35
N TRP A 286 16.59 -14.82 0.03
CA TRP A 286 15.85 -14.21 1.14
C TRP A 286 14.33 -14.27 0.92
N LEU A 287 13.88 -13.95 -0.31
CA LEU A 287 12.45 -13.96 -0.67
C LEU A 287 11.83 -15.37 -0.60
N ARG A 288 12.58 -16.42 -0.98
CA ARG A 288 12.11 -17.82 -0.87
C ARG A 288 11.88 -18.22 0.58
N GLU A 289 12.78 -17.83 1.49
CA GLU A 289 12.62 -18.12 2.91
C GLU A 289 11.44 -17.36 3.52
N LEU A 290 11.24 -16.09 3.15
CA LEU A 290 10.08 -15.33 3.60
C LEU A 290 8.78 -15.93 3.06
N LEU A 291 8.74 -16.34 1.78
CA LEU A 291 7.56 -16.90 1.14
C LEU A 291 7.03 -18.13 1.87
N VAL A 292 7.91 -19.05 2.29
CA VAL A 292 7.51 -20.21 3.10
C VAL A 292 6.78 -19.75 4.37
N LYS A 293 7.38 -18.82 5.11
CA LYS A 293 6.82 -18.31 6.36
C LYS A 293 5.51 -17.56 6.15
N LEU A 294 5.38 -16.80 5.06
CA LEU A 294 4.15 -16.10 4.71
C LEU A 294 3.01 -17.09 4.46
N LEU A 295 3.25 -18.12 3.64
CA LEU A 295 2.22 -19.12 3.33
C LEU A 295 1.79 -19.90 4.59
N ASP A 296 2.73 -20.24 5.47
CA ASP A 296 2.44 -20.88 6.76
C ASP A 296 1.70 -19.96 7.75
N PHE A 297 1.70 -18.64 7.51
CA PHE A 297 1.02 -17.64 8.34
C PHE A 297 -0.45 -17.43 7.97
N GLN A 298 -0.94 -18.07 6.90
CA GLN A 298 -2.34 -18.02 6.52
C GLN A 298 -3.19 -18.74 7.57
N ASN A 299 -4.31 -18.14 7.96
CA ASN A 299 -5.26 -18.79 8.85
C ASN A 299 -6.07 -19.87 8.11
N ASN A 300 -6.65 -20.80 8.88
CA ASN A 300 -7.46 -21.89 8.32
C ASN A 300 -8.71 -21.39 7.58
N ASP A 301 -9.21 -20.20 7.90
CA ASP A 301 -10.33 -19.55 7.22
C ASP A 301 -9.97 -19.04 5.81
N GLY A 302 -8.67 -18.97 5.48
CA GLY A 302 -8.15 -18.53 4.20
C GLY A 302 -7.68 -17.07 4.17
N GLY A 303 -7.96 -16.27 5.19
CA GLY A 303 -7.41 -14.92 5.31
C GLY A 303 -6.05 -14.91 6.01
N PHE A 304 -5.50 -13.72 6.16
CA PHE A 304 -4.27 -13.51 6.92
C PHE A 304 -4.51 -12.55 8.09
N PRO A 305 -3.89 -12.82 9.25
CA PRO A 305 -3.78 -11.84 10.31
C PRO A 305 -2.65 -10.84 10.03
N ASP A 306 -2.72 -9.66 10.65
CA ASP A 306 -1.63 -8.68 10.58
C ASP A 306 -0.46 -9.14 11.44
N THR A 307 -0.73 -9.41 12.72
CA THR A 307 0.17 -10.09 13.67
C THR A 307 -0.62 -11.12 14.49
N LEU A 308 0.06 -11.91 15.33
CA LEU A 308 -0.61 -12.95 16.14
C LEU A 308 -1.21 -12.44 17.46
N LEU A 309 -0.71 -11.33 18.00
CA LEU A 309 -1.02 -10.88 19.36
C LEU A 309 -1.23 -9.36 19.41
N GLY A 310 -2.05 -8.91 20.35
CA GLY A 310 -2.36 -7.50 20.56
C GLY A 310 -3.73 -7.11 20.00
N MET A 311 -3.89 -5.82 19.74
CA MET A 311 -5.11 -5.23 19.22
C MET A 311 -4.80 -4.48 17.93
N ARG A 312 -5.66 -4.65 16.92
CA ARG A 312 -5.63 -3.90 15.68
C ARG A 312 -6.72 -2.83 15.73
N GLY A 313 -6.44 -1.66 15.19
CA GLY A 313 -7.42 -0.61 14.95
C GLY A 313 -7.17 0.06 13.60
N PHE A 314 -8.09 0.93 13.18
CA PHE A 314 -7.84 1.78 12.02
C PHE A 314 -6.82 2.86 12.37
N ASP A 315 -5.83 3.03 11.51
CA ASP A 315 -4.72 3.93 11.79
C ASP A 315 -5.18 5.40 11.89
N GLY A 316 -4.78 6.06 12.97
CA GLY A 316 -5.25 7.40 13.33
C GLY A 316 -6.61 7.48 14.04
N TRP A 317 -7.41 6.42 14.11
CA TRP A 317 -8.70 6.40 14.82
C TRP A 317 -8.59 5.73 16.21
N ILE A 318 -7.95 6.43 17.14
CA ILE A 318 -7.50 5.88 18.43
C ILE A 318 -8.63 5.43 19.39
N GLN A 319 -9.82 6.03 19.29
CA GLN A 319 -11.02 5.66 20.05
C GLN A 319 -12.06 4.93 19.17
N GLY A 320 -11.66 4.48 17.99
CA GLY A 320 -12.53 3.83 17.01
C GLY A 320 -12.59 2.31 17.14
N TYR A 321 -12.96 1.69 16.02
CA TYR A 321 -13.01 0.24 15.86
C TYR A 321 -11.68 -0.42 16.26
N LYS A 322 -11.78 -1.48 17.07
CA LYS A 322 -10.65 -2.33 17.45
C LYS A 322 -11.07 -3.79 17.44
N GLU A 323 -10.16 -4.65 17.02
CA GLU A 323 -10.32 -6.10 17.06
C GLU A 323 -9.03 -6.78 17.54
N PRO A 324 -9.12 -7.97 18.15
CA PRO A 324 -7.94 -8.74 18.51
C PRO A 324 -7.12 -9.14 17.28
N GLN A 325 -5.80 -9.11 17.41
CA GLN A 325 -4.87 -9.68 16.43
C GLN A 325 -4.95 -11.22 16.42
N GLY A 326 -4.35 -11.84 15.42
CA GLY A 326 -4.45 -13.29 15.17
C GLY A 326 -5.64 -13.70 14.31
N HIS A 327 -6.61 -12.80 14.11
CA HIS A 327 -7.75 -13.01 13.21
C HIS A 327 -7.48 -12.45 11.81
N SER A 328 -8.04 -13.14 10.82
CA SER A 328 -8.00 -12.72 9.43
C SER A 328 -8.73 -11.41 9.22
N ASN A 329 -8.12 -10.51 8.45
CA ASN A 329 -8.73 -9.24 8.09
C ASN A 329 -8.34 -8.82 6.67
N THR A 330 -9.14 -7.93 6.06
CA THR A 330 -8.98 -7.55 4.64
C THR A 330 -7.68 -6.79 4.41
N PHE A 331 -7.29 -5.92 5.33
CA PHE A 331 -6.03 -5.17 5.28
C PHE A 331 -4.83 -6.13 5.20
N ALA A 332 -4.70 -7.04 6.18
CA ALA A 332 -3.57 -7.96 6.20
C ALA A 332 -3.61 -8.93 5.03
N THR A 333 -4.80 -9.45 4.69
CA THR A 333 -4.97 -10.35 3.54
C THR A 333 -4.54 -9.68 2.23
N TRP A 334 -4.95 -8.44 2.00
CA TRP A 334 -4.54 -7.65 0.85
C TRP A 334 -3.01 -7.49 0.80
N PHE A 335 -2.41 -6.99 1.88
CA PHE A 335 -0.99 -6.70 1.95
C PHE A 335 -0.13 -7.95 1.78
N ARG A 336 -0.52 -9.06 2.43
CA ARG A 336 0.16 -10.36 2.32
C ARG A 336 0.15 -10.88 0.90
N TRP A 337 -0.96 -10.71 0.19
CA TRP A 337 -1.05 -11.12 -1.21
C TRP A 337 -0.21 -10.27 -2.14
N ILE A 338 -0.09 -8.95 -1.89
CA ILE A 338 0.86 -8.11 -2.63
C ILE A 338 2.28 -8.64 -2.44
N THR A 339 2.69 -8.89 -1.19
CA THR A 339 4.01 -9.44 -0.88
C THR A 339 4.26 -10.77 -1.61
N ILE A 340 3.32 -11.72 -1.51
CA ILE A 340 3.42 -13.02 -2.15
C ILE A 340 3.47 -12.88 -3.68
N ALA A 341 2.64 -12.02 -4.27
CA ALA A 341 2.60 -11.80 -5.71
C ALA A 341 3.90 -11.17 -6.23
N MET A 342 4.45 -10.17 -5.53
CA MET A 342 5.75 -9.55 -5.85
C MET A 342 6.88 -10.59 -5.81
N ILE A 343 6.93 -11.42 -4.76
CA ILE A 343 7.90 -12.52 -4.66
C ILE A 343 7.73 -13.48 -5.84
N ALA A 344 6.50 -13.93 -6.10
CA ALA A 344 6.22 -14.90 -7.15
C ALA A 344 6.61 -14.38 -8.54
N GLU A 345 6.41 -13.08 -8.82
CA GLU A 345 6.79 -12.45 -10.09
C GLU A 345 8.31 -12.31 -10.25
N ILE A 346 9.08 -12.21 -9.16
CA ILE A 346 10.55 -12.26 -9.22
C ILE A 346 11.07 -13.68 -9.39
N LEU A 347 10.55 -14.64 -8.61
CA LEU A 347 11.01 -16.03 -8.64
C LEU A 347 10.56 -16.76 -9.91
N TRP A 348 9.35 -16.47 -10.38
CA TRP A 348 8.72 -17.11 -11.54
C TRP A 348 7.98 -16.07 -12.39
N PRO A 349 8.71 -15.22 -13.13
CA PRO A 349 8.12 -14.17 -13.95
C PRO A 349 7.04 -14.71 -14.88
N GLN A 350 5.92 -13.99 -14.97
CA GLN A 350 4.78 -14.31 -15.85
C GLN A 350 4.09 -15.66 -15.57
N TRP A 351 4.39 -16.33 -14.44
CA TRP A 351 3.75 -17.62 -14.11
C TRP A 351 2.24 -17.46 -13.85
N LEU A 352 1.84 -16.39 -13.17
CA LEU A 352 0.44 -16.03 -12.93
C LEU A 352 0.20 -14.58 -13.37
N PRO A 353 -1.00 -14.26 -13.90
CA PRO A 353 -1.30 -12.92 -14.40
C PRO A 353 -1.71 -11.98 -13.25
N TRP A 354 -0.81 -11.71 -12.31
CA TRP A 354 -1.09 -10.81 -11.17
C TRP A 354 -1.52 -9.41 -11.65
N LYS A 355 -2.60 -8.88 -11.06
CA LYS A 355 -3.11 -7.53 -11.37
C LYS A 355 -2.80 -6.56 -10.23
N PHE A 356 -1.56 -6.12 -10.16
CA PHE A 356 -1.12 -5.06 -9.24
C PHE A 356 -1.87 -3.74 -9.50
N ARG A 357 -1.91 -2.86 -8.50
CA ARG A 357 -2.45 -1.50 -8.66
C ARG A 357 -1.64 -0.75 -9.72
N LYS A 358 -2.32 0.08 -10.52
CA LYS A 358 -1.65 0.97 -11.48
C LYS A 358 -1.28 2.31 -10.86
N THR A 359 -2.04 2.76 -9.87
CA THR A 359 -1.74 3.96 -9.08
C THR A 359 -0.71 3.65 -8.00
N ILE A 360 0.21 4.59 -7.75
CA ILE A 360 1.23 4.40 -6.70
C ILE A 360 0.62 4.41 -5.30
N GLY A 361 1.26 3.66 -4.40
CA GLY A 361 0.77 3.29 -3.08
C GLY A 361 0.98 1.80 -2.84
N ILE A 362 0.67 1.30 -1.64
CA ILE A 362 0.81 -0.14 -1.37
C ILE A 362 -0.03 -0.96 -2.35
N GLY A 363 0.62 -1.92 -3.03
CA GLY A 363 0.05 -2.74 -4.11
C GLY A 363 0.45 -2.33 -5.52
N TYR A 364 1.17 -1.22 -5.68
CA TYR A 364 1.83 -0.85 -6.93
C TYR A 364 3.05 -1.74 -7.17
N PHE A 365 3.23 -2.22 -8.39
CA PHE A 365 4.45 -2.93 -8.77
C PHE A 365 4.78 -2.70 -10.23
N LYS A 366 5.95 -2.10 -10.50
CA LYS A 366 6.42 -1.84 -11.86
C LYS A 366 7.29 -3.03 -12.33
N SER A 367 6.65 -4.07 -12.84
CA SER A 367 7.37 -5.22 -13.43
C SER A 367 8.03 -4.83 -14.76
N ILE A 368 9.32 -5.15 -14.93
CA ILE A 368 10.02 -5.09 -16.23
C ILE A 368 9.71 -6.29 -17.13
N TYR A 369 9.08 -7.33 -16.59
CA TYR A 369 8.76 -8.56 -17.33
C TYR A 369 7.39 -8.50 -18.02
N GLY A 370 6.53 -7.54 -17.65
CA GLY A 370 5.23 -7.33 -18.28
C GLY A 370 5.30 -6.34 -19.44
N LYS A 371 4.72 -6.70 -20.60
CA LYS A 371 4.25 -5.67 -21.55
C LYS A 371 3.09 -4.93 -20.85
N GLN A 372 3.29 -3.65 -20.54
CA GLN A 372 2.17 -2.80 -20.16
C GLN A 372 1.21 -2.72 -21.37
N ASN A 373 0.11 -3.46 -21.33
CA ASN A 373 -1.04 -3.12 -22.16
C ASN A 373 -1.57 -1.80 -21.62
N LYS A 374 -1.14 -0.71 -22.26
CA LYS A 374 -1.77 0.60 -22.12
C LYS A 374 -3.22 0.54 -22.56
#